data_AF-A0A950TXL7-F1
#
_entry.id   AF-A0A950TXL7-F1
#
_cell.length_a   1.000
_cell.length_b   1.000
_cell.length_c   1.000
_cell.angle_alpha   90.00
_cell.angle_beta   90.00
_cell.angle_gamma   90.00
#
_symmetry.space_group_name_H-M   'P 1'
#
loop_
_entity.id
_entity.type
_entity.pdbx_description
1 polymer ?
#
loop_
_entity_poly.entity_id
_entity_poly.type
_entity_poly.pdbx_seq_one_letter_code
_entity_poly.pdbx_strand_id
1 'polypeptide(L)'
;MQLQPPPNGVNFFFSAIAPEKEAVSLTHEEREKRVSAYFEALGASKARVDTSRFVGMHKTRTVDYIILLSGEVDLLLDDGEVHLKPFDVVIQRGTNHGWVNRGTEPAIFAAVLIDAEPMGT
;
A
#
# COMPACT_ATOMS: atom_id res chain seq x y z
N MET A 1 14.52 -3.33 -3.44
CA MET A 1 13.92 -3.69 -2.13
C MET A 1 12.84 -4.73 -2.39
N GLN A 2 12.71 -5.75 -1.55
CA GLN A 2 11.56 -6.67 -1.60
C GLN A 2 10.45 -6.12 -0.71
N LEU A 3 9.19 -6.13 -1.15
CA LEU A 3 8.08 -5.63 -0.31
C LEU A 3 7.84 -6.57 0.88
N GLN A 4 7.61 -7.85 0.59
CA GLN A 4 7.40 -8.85 1.64
C GLN A 4 8.74 -9.24 2.28
N PRO A 5 8.77 -9.44 3.61
CA PRO A 5 9.95 -9.94 4.30
C PRO A 5 10.23 -11.40 3.92
N PRO A 6 11.46 -11.90 4.17
CA PRO A 6 11.73 -13.33 4.11
C PRO A 6 10.93 -14.09 5.19
N PRO A 7 10.83 -15.43 5.11
CA PRO A 7 10.14 -16.23 6.13
C PRO A 7 10.67 -15.96 7.55
N ASN A 8 9.77 -15.74 8.51
CA ASN A 8 10.08 -15.32 9.89
C ASN A 8 10.87 -14.00 10.00
N GLY A 9 10.86 -13.18 8.94
CA GLY A 9 11.61 -11.95 8.83
C GLY A 9 10.78 -10.68 9.07
N VAL A 10 11.49 -9.56 9.02
CA VAL A 10 10.92 -8.22 9.16
C VAL A 10 11.55 -7.29 8.13
N ASN A 11 10.72 -6.50 7.44
CA ASN A 11 11.17 -5.35 6.67
C ASN A 11 10.76 -4.07 7.41
N PHE A 12 11.67 -3.11 7.52
CA PHE A 12 11.37 -1.77 8.00
C PHE A 12 11.85 -0.74 6.99
N PHE A 13 10.94 0.07 6.47
CA PHE A 13 11.24 1.04 5.43
C PHE A 13 10.33 2.26 5.50
N PHE A 14 10.73 3.31 4.78
CA PHE A 14 9.92 4.49 4.54
C PHE A 14 9.40 4.47 3.11
N SER A 15 8.18 4.96 2.92
CA SER A 15 7.56 5.10 1.60
C SER A 15 6.85 6.44 1.47
N ALA A 16 6.62 6.86 0.23
CA ALA A 16 5.91 8.08 -0.08
C ALA A 16 4.82 7.79 -1.11
N ILE A 17 3.61 8.28 -0.85
CA ILE A 17 2.50 8.26 -1.80
C ILE A 17 2.32 9.67 -2.33
N ALA A 18 2.61 9.86 -3.61
CA ALA A 18 2.43 11.13 -4.29
C ALA A 18 0.92 11.48 -4.42
N PRO A 19 0.56 12.76 -4.41
CA PRO A 19 -0.80 13.21 -4.70
C PRO A 19 -1.37 12.64 -6.00
N GLU A 20 -2.61 12.15 -5.98
CA GLU A 20 -3.29 11.58 -7.15
C GLU A 20 -3.37 12.56 -8.32
N LYS A 21 -3.48 13.87 -8.02
CA LYS A 21 -3.46 14.94 -9.02
C LYS A 21 -2.25 14.90 -9.95
N GLU A 22 -1.10 14.37 -9.49
CA GLU A 22 0.11 14.21 -10.30
C GLU A 22 -0.01 13.06 -11.32
N ALA A 23 -0.97 12.16 -11.13
CA ALA A 23 -1.28 11.03 -12.00
C ALA A 23 -2.58 11.23 -12.83
N VAL A 24 -3.21 12.41 -12.77
CA VAL A 24 -4.50 12.70 -13.44
C VAL A 24 -4.39 12.63 -14.97
N SER A 25 -3.21 12.86 -15.55
CA SER A 25 -3.00 12.77 -17.00
C SER A 25 -2.92 11.35 -17.55
N LEU A 26 -2.79 10.33 -16.69
CA LEU A 26 -2.66 8.93 -17.11
C LEU A 26 -4.03 8.29 -17.32
N THR A 27 -4.15 7.47 -18.37
CA THR A 27 -5.27 6.57 -18.56
C THR A 27 -5.27 5.45 -17.51
N HIS A 28 -6.39 4.71 -17.39
CA HIS A 28 -6.45 3.54 -16.51
C HIS A 28 -5.41 2.48 -16.89
N GLU A 29 -5.23 2.18 -18.18
CA GLU A 29 -4.27 1.20 -18.67
C GLU A 29 -2.82 1.61 -18.35
N GLU A 30 -2.47 2.89 -18.54
CA GLU A 30 -1.14 3.40 -18.20
C GLU A 30 -0.87 3.34 -16.70
N ARG A 31 -1.87 3.66 -15.86
CA ARG A 31 -1.77 3.50 -14.41
C ARG A 31 -1.57 2.03 -14.03
N GLU A 32 -2.36 1.12 -14.58
CA GLU A 32 -2.26 -0.31 -14.31
C GLU A 32 -0.86 -0.85 -14.69
N LYS A 33 -0.36 -0.51 -15.88
CA LYS A 33 0.98 -0.89 -16.33
C LYS A 33 2.07 -0.37 -15.41
N ARG A 34 2.00 0.91 -15.01
CA ARG A 34 2.99 1.54 -14.12
C ARG A 34 3.00 0.88 -12.75
N VAL A 35 1.83 0.65 -12.16
CA VAL A 35 1.73 0.04 -10.84
C VAL A 35 2.13 -1.43 -10.88
N SER A 36 1.73 -2.19 -11.91
CA SER A 36 2.17 -3.57 -12.09
C SER A 36 3.70 -3.68 -12.15
N ALA A 37 4.37 -2.84 -12.95
CA ALA A 37 5.83 -2.81 -13.03
C ALA A 37 6.50 -2.44 -11.70
N TYR A 38 5.89 -1.53 -10.93
CA TYR A 38 6.36 -1.18 -9.58
C TYR A 38 6.30 -2.39 -8.63
N PHE A 39 5.18 -3.12 -8.60
CA PHE A 39 5.07 -4.33 -7.77
C PHE A 39 6.01 -5.45 -8.22
N GLU A 40 6.26 -5.58 -9.52
CA GLU A 40 7.26 -6.52 -10.05
C GLU A 40 8.67 -6.19 -9.57
N ALA A 41 9.07 -4.92 -9.65
CA ALA A 41 10.37 -4.47 -9.15
C ALA A 41 10.55 -4.67 -7.63
N LEU A 42 9.44 -4.74 -6.88
CA LEU A 42 9.40 -5.06 -5.46
C LEU A 42 9.28 -6.57 -5.16
N GLY A 43 9.30 -7.43 -6.19
CA GLY A 43 9.10 -8.88 -6.05
C GLY A 43 7.71 -9.27 -5.52
N ALA A 44 6.72 -8.42 -5.73
CA ALA A 44 5.40 -8.50 -5.13
C ALA A 44 4.26 -8.54 -6.16
N SER A 45 4.51 -8.97 -7.39
CA SER A 45 3.47 -9.08 -8.44
C SER A 45 2.26 -9.91 -7.96
N LYS A 46 2.50 -10.98 -7.18
CA LYS A 46 1.45 -11.85 -6.63
C LYS A 46 0.61 -11.20 -5.52
N ALA A 47 1.03 -10.04 -4.98
CA ALA A 47 0.26 -9.31 -3.99
C ALA A 47 -0.94 -8.57 -4.62
N ARG A 48 -0.97 -8.40 -5.95
CA ARG A 48 -2.06 -7.76 -6.70
C ARG A 48 -3.22 -8.75 -6.92
N VAL A 49 -3.95 -9.06 -5.85
CA VAL A 49 -5.00 -10.11 -5.86
C VAL A 49 -6.32 -9.65 -6.48
N ASP A 50 -6.78 -8.45 -6.12
CA ASP A 50 -7.97 -7.80 -6.68
C ASP A 50 -7.70 -6.29 -6.74
N THR A 51 -7.60 -5.78 -7.97
CA THR A 51 -7.33 -4.37 -8.28
C THR A 51 -8.51 -3.66 -8.91
N SER A 52 -9.69 -4.29 -8.92
CA SER A 52 -10.89 -3.75 -9.55
C SER A 52 -11.32 -2.40 -8.96
N ARG A 53 -11.15 -2.22 -7.65
CA ARG A 53 -11.49 -0.98 -6.93
C ARG A 53 -10.46 0.14 -7.16
N PHE A 54 -9.17 -0.20 -7.13
CA PHE A 54 -8.09 0.74 -7.34
C PHE A 54 -6.83 -0.01 -7.78
N VAL A 55 -6.10 0.55 -8.75
CA VAL A 55 -4.91 -0.10 -9.34
C VAL A 55 -3.81 -0.37 -8.33
N GLY A 56 -3.76 0.35 -7.21
CA GLY A 56 -2.79 0.17 -6.12
C GLY A 56 -3.22 -0.83 -5.05
N MET A 57 -4.39 -1.46 -5.17
CA MET A 57 -4.83 -2.48 -4.22
C MET A 57 -3.86 -3.67 -4.22
N HIS A 58 -3.50 -4.13 -3.02
CA HIS A 58 -2.66 -5.29 -2.83
C HIS A 58 -2.88 -5.93 -1.46
N LYS A 59 -2.46 -7.20 -1.36
CA LYS A 59 -2.53 -8.03 -0.15
C LYS A 59 -1.23 -8.80 0.01
N THR A 60 -0.61 -8.67 1.17
CA THR A 60 0.62 -9.37 1.56
C THR A 60 0.35 -10.39 2.67
N ARG A 61 1.22 -11.40 2.76
CA ARG A 61 1.20 -12.40 3.82
C ARG A 61 1.97 -11.88 5.03
N THR A 62 1.46 -10.81 5.62
CA THR A 62 2.15 -10.05 6.67
C THR A 62 1.18 -9.45 7.68
N VAL A 63 1.73 -9.09 8.84
CA VAL A 63 1.15 -8.08 9.73
C VAL A 63 2.00 -6.82 9.62
N ASP A 64 1.35 -5.71 9.32
CA ASP A 64 2.03 -4.45 9.03
C ASP A 64 1.67 -3.41 10.08
N TYR A 65 2.68 -2.75 10.61
CA TYR A 65 2.54 -1.55 11.44
C TYR A 65 2.92 -0.36 10.59
N ILE A 66 1.94 0.45 10.20
CA ILE A 66 2.12 1.54 9.25
C ILE A 66 1.74 2.84 9.96
N ILE A 67 2.69 3.78 10.02
CA ILE A 67 2.53 5.06 10.70
C ILE A 67 2.62 6.15 9.64
N LEU A 68 1.59 6.98 9.54
CA LEU A 68 1.64 8.17 8.71
C LEU A 68 2.48 9.23 9.43
N LEU A 69 3.58 9.69 8.82
CA LEU A 69 4.49 10.67 9.42
C LEU A 69 4.16 12.11 8.98
N SER A 70 3.69 12.28 7.74
CA SER A 70 3.41 13.59 7.15
C SER A 70 2.41 13.45 6.00
N GLY A 71 1.71 14.53 5.67
CA GLY A 71 0.65 14.57 4.66
C GLY A 71 -0.67 14.01 5.17
N GLU A 72 -1.58 13.72 4.25
CA GLU A 72 -2.87 13.06 4.50
C GLU A 72 -3.09 12.00 3.42
N VAL A 73 -3.77 10.92 3.75
CA VAL A 73 -3.96 9.79 2.83
C VAL A 73 -5.19 8.98 3.21
N ASP A 74 -5.87 8.45 2.21
CA ASP A 74 -7.00 7.56 2.40
C ASP A 74 -6.54 6.11 2.23
N LEU A 75 -6.80 5.29 3.25
CA LEU A 75 -6.69 3.84 3.20
C LEU A 75 -7.96 3.27 2.58
N LEU A 76 -7.83 2.68 1.40
CA LEU A 76 -8.89 1.88 0.78
C LEU A 76 -8.78 0.44 1.25
N LEU A 77 -9.90 -0.15 1.63
CA LEU A 77 -10.05 -1.58 1.90
C LEU A 77 -10.98 -2.20 0.84
N ASP A 78 -11.26 -3.51 0.93
CA ASP A 78 -12.28 -4.13 0.08
C ASP A 78 -13.63 -3.40 0.26
N ASP A 79 -14.03 -3.23 1.53
CA ASP A 79 -15.23 -2.50 1.93
C ASP A 79 -14.88 -1.26 2.76
N GLY A 80 -15.29 -0.08 2.27
CA GLY A 80 -15.07 1.19 2.96
C GLY A 80 -13.70 1.82 2.72
N GLU A 81 -13.48 2.96 3.36
CA GLU A 81 -12.23 3.72 3.34
C GLU A 81 -12.04 4.46 4.67
N VAL A 82 -10.80 4.76 5.02
CA VAL A 82 -10.45 5.49 6.25
C VAL A 82 -9.47 6.61 5.90
N HIS A 83 -9.80 7.83 6.29
CA HIS A 83 -8.92 8.99 6.14
C HIS A 83 -7.94 9.06 7.30
N LEU A 84 -6.65 9.20 7.00
CA LEU A 84 -5.57 9.24 7.99
C LEU A 84 -4.85 10.59 8.00
N LYS A 85 -4.45 10.98 9.21
CA LYS A 85 -3.66 12.18 9.51
C LYS A 85 -2.32 11.80 10.15
N PRO A 86 -1.34 12.73 10.21
CA PRO A 86 -0.05 12.43 10.80
C PRO A 86 -0.16 11.85 12.21
N PHE A 87 0.62 10.81 12.45
CA PHE A 87 0.69 9.95 13.63
C PHE A 87 -0.47 8.97 13.82
N ASP A 88 -1.43 8.89 12.90
CA ASP A 88 -2.33 7.74 12.85
C ASP A 88 -1.56 6.46 12.52
N VAL A 89 -2.00 5.36 13.14
CA VAL A 89 -1.37 4.05 13.02
C VAL A 89 -2.37 3.05 12.46
N VAL A 90 -1.97 2.35 11.40
CA VAL A 90 -2.71 1.24 10.81
C VAL A 90 -2.01 -0.05 11.17
N ILE A 91 -2.78 -1.00 11.69
CA ILE A 91 -2.36 -2.39 11.87
C ILE A 91 -3.03 -3.23 10.77
N GLN A 92 -2.31 -3.45 9.67
CA GLN A 92 -2.83 -4.19 8.52
C GLN A 92 -2.57 -5.68 8.74
N ARG A 93 -3.63 -6.52 8.74
CA ARG A 93 -3.53 -7.95 9.06
C ARG A 93 -3.86 -8.82 7.85
N GLY A 94 -3.08 -8.69 6.78
CA GLY A 94 -3.27 -9.47 5.55
C GLY A 94 -4.59 -9.16 4.82
N THR A 95 -5.11 -7.95 4.96
CA THR A 95 -6.31 -7.45 4.25
C THR A 95 -5.92 -6.73 2.95
N ASN A 96 -6.71 -6.91 1.89
CA ASN A 96 -6.47 -6.22 0.62
C ASN A 96 -6.70 -4.72 0.81
N HIS A 97 -5.75 -3.91 0.33
CA HIS A 97 -5.78 -2.47 0.58
C HIS A 97 -4.99 -1.65 -0.42
N GLY A 98 -5.31 -0.36 -0.49
CA GLY A 98 -4.63 0.62 -1.32
C GLY A 98 -4.51 1.96 -0.62
N TRP A 99 -3.59 2.79 -1.09
CA TRP A 99 -3.32 4.11 -0.53
C TRP A 99 -3.58 5.16 -1.59
N VAL A 100 -4.49 6.09 -1.31
CA VAL A 100 -4.82 7.20 -2.22
C VAL A 100 -4.55 8.50 -1.50
N ASN A 101 -3.62 9.29 -2.04
CA ASN A 101 -3.35 10.62 -1.51
C ASN A 101 -4.14 11.66 -2.33
N ARG A 102 -5.26 12.13 -1.79
CA ARG A 102 -6.08 13.21 -2.39
C ARG A 102 -5.65 14.61 -1.94
N GLY A 103 -4.59 14.69 -1.12
CA GLY A 103 -4.02 15.93 -0.62
C GLY A 103 -3.13 16.64 -1.64
N THR A 104 -2.38 17.63 -1.17
CA THR A 104 -1.52 18.45 -2.03
C THR A 104 -0.04 18.13 -1.93
N GLU A 105 0.39 17.46 -0.86
CA GLU A 105 1.77 17.12 -0.55
C GLU A 105 1.93 15.59 -0.45
N PRO A 106 3.14 15.04 -0.65
CA PRO A 106 3.38 13.61 -0.45
C PRO A 106 3.03 13.13 0.96
N ALA A 107 2.34 11.99 1.03
CA ALA A 107 2.08 11.28 2.27
C ALA A 107 3.27 10.35 2.58
N ILE A 108 3.93 10.55 3.71
CA ILE A 108 5.15 9.81 4.08
C ILE A 108 4.84 8.80 5.16
N PHE A 109 5.15 7.53 4.93
CA PHE A 109 4.95 6.46 5.89
C PHE A 109 6.27 5.94 6.46
N ALA A 110 6.22 5.49 7.72
CA ALA A 110 7.11 4.45 8.24
C ALA A 110 6.32 3.14 8.30
N ALA A 111 6.84 2.06 7.73
CA ALA A 111 6.16 0.76 7.67
C ALA A 111 7.06 -0.37 8.16
N VAL A 112 6.56 -1.17 9.10
CA VAL A 112 7.17 -2.41 9.57
C VAL A 112 6.30 -3.57 9.11
N LEU A 113 6.80 -4.38 8.18
CA LEU A 113 6.11 -5.56 7.67
C LEU A 113 6.75 -6.81 8.29
N ILE A 114 5.93 -7.61 8.95
CA ILE A 114 6.35 -8.84 9.64
C ILE A 114 5.71 -10.03 8.91
N ASP A 115 6.51 -11.06 8.59
CA ASP A 115 5.99 -12.29 8.01
C ASP A 115 4.92 -12.91 8.92
N ALA A 116 3.76 -13.26 8.37
CA ALA A 116 2.65 -13.78 9.17
C ALA A 116 1.75 -14.71 8.35
N GLU A 117 1.21 -15.76 8.95
CA GLU A 117 0.28 -16.63 8.23
C GLU A 117 -1.00 -15.89 7.79
N PRO A 118 -1.58 -16.21 6.62
CA PRO A 118 -2.84 -15.64 6.19
C PRO A 118 -3.93 -15.90 7.23
N MET A 119 -4.76 -14.89 7.49
CA MET A 119 -5.94 -15.09 8.34
C MET A 119 -7.04 -15.82 7.57
N GLY A 120 -7.44 -16.99 8.06
CA GLY A 120 -8.55 -17.79 7.54
C GLY A 120 -8.15 -18.67 6.36
N THR A 121 -8.03 -19.97 6.62
CA THR A 121 -8.15 -21.05 5.62
C THR A 121 -9.57 -21.57 5.61
#